data_AF-A0A926CVU1-F1
#
_entry.id   AF-A0A926CVU1-F1
#
_cell.length_a   1.000
_cell.length_b   1.000
_cell.length_c   1.000
_cell.angle_alpha   90.00
_cell.angle_beta   90.00
_cell.angle_gamma   90.00
#
_symmetry.space_group_name_H-M   'P 1'
#
loop_
_entity.id
_entity.type
_entity.pdbx_description
1 polymer ?
#
loop_
_entity_poly.entity_id
_entity_poly.type
_entity_poly.pdbx_seq_one_letter_code
_entity_poly.pdbx_strand_id
1 'polypeptide(L)'
;AESADYFAFLDIMPLAPGHTLLVPKVEVDYNFDADDDLLSGMLPFAKKIAAALEKAVPCQRIGISVIGLEVPHAHIHLIPLRTMDDINFSRPKLNMSSLELSSMAESIRSHLIL
;
A
#
# COMPACT_ATOMS: atom_id res chain seq x y z
N ALA A 1 6.33 3.98 5.95
CA ALA A 1 6.02 5.30 6.51
C ALA A 1 5.13 5.12 7.73
N GLU A 2 5.10 6.09 8.63
CA GLU A 2 4.31 6.02 9.86
C GLU A 2 3.71 7.39 10.16
N SER A 3 2.50 7.41 10.70
CA SER A 3 1.85 8.58 11.31
C SER A 3 1.43 8.24 12.74
N ALA A 4 0.63 9.08 13.40
CA ALA A 4 0.06 8.75 14.70
C ALA A 4 -0.79 7.46 14.64
N ASP A 5 -1.66 7.36 13.62
CA ASP A 5 -2.73 6.36 13.59
C ASP A 5 -2.55 5.28 12.51
N TYR A 6 -1.59 5.44 11.60
CA TYR A 6 -1.40 4.54 10.45
C TYR A 6 0.05 4.13 10.21
N PHE A 7 0.22 2.91 9.71
CA PHE A 7 1.44 2.43 9.09
C PHE A 7 1.26 2.26 7.58
N ALA A 8 2.35 2.40 6.83
CA ALA A 8 2.44 1.99 5.44
C ALA A 8 3.74 1.25 5.17
N PHE A 9 3.68 0.04 4.64
CA PHE A 9 4.84 -0.83 4.38
C PHE A 9 4.63 -1.69 3.13
N LEU A 10 5.73 -2.15 2.54
CA LEU A 10 5.67 -2.99 1.35
C LEU A 10 5.01 -4.33 1.65
N ASP A 11 4.18 -4.79 0.73
CA ASP A 11 3.69 -6.16 0.72
C ASP A 11 4.86 -7.10 0.38
N ILE A 12 5.00 -8.18 1.15
CA ILE A 12 6.03 -9.21 0.94
C ILE A 12 5.71 -10.14 -0.25
N MET A 13 4.45 -10.19 -0.68
CA MET A 13 3.98 -10.90 -1.87
C MET A 13 3.36 -9.91 -2.87
N PRO A 14 4.15 -8.96 -3.39
CA PRO A 14 3.61 -7.83 -4.12
C PRO A 14 3.00 -8.25 -5.46
N LEU A 15 1.89 -7.60 -5.84
CA LEU A 15 1.37 -7.73 -7.20
C LEU A 15 2.30 -7.00 -8.18
N ALA A 16 2.60 -5.73 -7.92
CA ALA A 16 3.50 -4.91 -8.71
C ALA A 16 4.65 -4.39 -7.85
N PRO A 17 5.82 -4.03 -8.43
CA PRO A 17 6.87 -3.36 -7.67
C PRO A 17 6.31 -2.13 -6.95
N GLY A 18 6.60 -2.00 -5.66
CA GLY A 18 6.06 -0.92 -4.81
C GLY A 18 4.65 -1.16 -4.25
N HIS A 19 4.04 -2.35 -4.45
CA HIS A 19 2.79 -2.71 -3.78
C HIS A 19 2.94 -2.50 -2.26
N THR A 20 2.13 -1.58 -1.72
CA THR A 20 2.22 -1.11 -0.34
C THR A 20 0.88 -1.34 0.35
N LEU A 21 0.94 -1.85 1.58
CA LEU A 21 -0.20 -1.96 2.48
C LEU A 21 -0.23 -0.75 3.40
N LEU A 22 -1.38 -0.09 3.50
CA LEU A 22 -1.67 0.93 4.50
C LEU A 22 -2.64 0.34 5.52
N VAL A 23 -2.25 0.36 6.79
CA VAL A 23 -3.02 -0.24 7.89
C VAL A 23 -3.23 0.78 9.02
N PRO A 24 -4.37 0.77 9.73
CA PRO A 24 -4.50 1.45 11.00
C PRO A 24 -3.66 0.73 12.07
N LYS A 25 -3.15 1.49 13.05
CA LYS A 25 -2.44 0.94 14.21
C LYS A 25 -3.38 0.24 15.19
N VAL A 26 -4.60 0.74 15.29
CA VAL A 26 -5.66 0.06 16.04
C VAL A 26 -6.08 -1.16 15.24
N GLU A 27 -6.21 -2.30 15.93
CA GLU A 27 -6.71 -3.53 15.35
C GLU A 27 -8.20 -3.40 15.06
N VAL A 28 -8.54 -3.45 13.77
CA VAL A 28 -9.90 -3.50 13.23
C VAL A 28 -9.85 -4.54 12.13
N ASP A 29 -10.80 -5.47 12.07
CA ASP A 29 -10.77 -6.60 11.13
C ASP A 29 -10.90 -6.13 9.67
N TYR A 30 -11.95 -5.36 9.37
CA TYR A 30 -12.24 -4.88 8.03
C TYR A 30 -12.36 -3.35 7.96
N ASN A 31 -12.04 -2.77 6.81
CA ASN A 31 -12.05 -1.32 6.62
C ASN A 31 -13.38 -0.66 6.95
N PHE A 32 -14.51 -1.33 6.71
CA PHE A 32 -15.84 -0.77 6.98
C PHE A 32 -16.35 -1.06 8.40
N ASP A 33 -15.54 -1.72 9.23
CA ASP A 33 -15.76 -1.82 10.68
C ASP A 33 -15.06 -0.69 11.45
N ALA A 34 -14.16 0.06 10.78
CA ALA A 34 -13.52 1.22 11.36
C ALA A 34 -14.53 2.36 11.55
N ASP A 35 -14.33 3.16 12.61
CA ASP A 35 -15.10 4.40 12.77
C ASP A 35 -14.80 5.42 11.66
N ASP A 36 -15.70 6.40 11.50
CA ASP A 36 -15.64 7.39 10.43
C ASP A 36 -14.34 8.22 10.45
N ASP A 37 -13.80 8.52 11.63
CA ASP A 37 -12.58 9.30 11.79
C ASP A 37 -11.36 8.49 11.34
N LEU A 38 -11.25 7.24 11.78
CA LEU A 38 -10.18 6.34 11.40
C LEU A 38 -10.23 6.04 9.90
N LEU A 39 -11.41 5.75 9.36
CA LEU A 39 -11.60 5.46 7.93
C LEU A 39 -11.29 6.69 7.06
N SER A 40 -11.79 7.87 7.45
CA SER A 40 -11.58 9.10 6.68
C SER A 40 -10.12 9.56 6.66
N GLY A 41 -9.34 9.29 7.72
CA GLY A 41 -7.91 9.59 7.77
C GLY A 41 -7.01 8.65 6.95
N MET A 42 -7.51 7.45 6.58
CA MET A 42 -6.73 6.51 5.74
C MET A 42 -6.41 7.10 4.36
N LEU A 43 -7.37 7.79 3.71
CA LEU A 43 -7.19 8.31 2.34
C LEU A 43 -6.19 9.47 2.25
N PRO A 44 -6.21 10.49 3.13
CA PRO A 44 -5.16 11.52 3.18
C PRO A 44 -3.76 10.92 3.39
N PHE A 45 -3.63 9.90 4.25
CA PHE A 45 -2.36 9.22 4.44
C PHE A 45 -1.96 8.44 3.18
N ALA A 46 -2.88 7.69 2.58
CA ALA A 46 -2.68 6.98 1.31
C ALA A 46 -2.20 7.90 0.20
N LYS A 47 -2.75 9.12 0.10
CA LYS A 47 -2.36 10.14 -0.88
C LYS A 47 -0.88 10.51 -0.76
N LYS A 48 -0.35 10.66 0.46
CA LYS A 48 1.08 10.96 0.69
C LYS A 48 1.96 9.80 0.18
N ILE A 49 1.55 8.57 0.46
CA ILE A 49 2.28 7.37 0.03
C ILE A 49 2.23 7.20 -1.48
N ALA A 50 1.06 7.37 -2.09
CA ALA A 50 0.86 7.30 -3.53
C ALA A 50 1.77 8.29 -4.28
N ALA A 51 1.89 9.53 -3.81
CA ALA A 51 2.77 10.53 -4.42
C ALA A 51 4.26 10.13 -4.40
N ALA A 52 4.71 9.40 -3.39
CA ALA A 52 6.07 8.85 -3.34
C ALA A 52 6.23 7.61 -4.23
N LEU A 53 5.22 6.74 -4.26
CA LEU A 53 5.18 5.56 -5.14
C LEU A 53 5.26 5.94 -6.61
N GLU A 54 4.51 6.95 -7.07
CA GLU A 54 4.53 7.41 -8.47
C GLU A 54 5.92 7.90 -8.90
N LYS A 55 6.72 8.43 -7.98
CA LYS A 55 8.08 8.90 -8.24
C LYS A 55 9.09 7.75 -8.23
N ALA A 56 8.91 6.79 -7.34
CA ALA A 56 9.83 5.67 -7.16
C ALA A 56 9.66 4.56 -8.21
N VAL A 57 8.42 4.36 -8.69
CA VAL A 57 8.05 3.26 -9.57
C VAL A 57 7.44 3.81 -10.86
N PRO A 58 8.04 3.56 -12.04
CA PRO A 58 7.45 3.94 -13.31
C PRO A 58 6.06 3.30 -13.50
N CYS A 59 5.01 4.10 -13.35
CA CYS A 59 3.62 3.70 -13.49
C CYS A 59 2.79 4.84 -14.09
N GLN A 60 1.56 4.52 -14.52
CA GLN A 60 0.61 5.51 -15.01
C GLN A 60 -0.20 6.11 -13.87
N ARG A 61 -0.60 5.30 -12.89
CA ARG A 61 -1.41 5.68 -11.71
C ARG A 61 -1.12 4.75 -10.53
N ILE A 62 -1.51 5.16 -9.33
CA ILE A 62 -1.63 4.26 -8.17
C ILE A 62 -3.09 3.83 -8.01
N GLY A 63 -3.32 2.52 -8.05
CA GLY A 63 -4.60 1.91 -7.74
C GLY A 63 -4.79 1.73 -6.23
N ILE A 64 -6.05 1.83 -5.80
CA ILE A 64 -6.49 1.50 -4.44
C ILE A 64 -7.37 0.25 -4.52
N SER A 65 -7.15 -0.71 -3.63
CA SER A 65 -8.06 -1.83 -3.42
C SER A 65 -8.21 -2.16 -1.94
N VAL A 66 -9.41 -2.61 -1.57
CA VAL A 66 -9.76 -3.12 -0.24
C VAL A 66 -10.46 -4.45 -0.47
N ILE A 67 -9.90 -5.54 0.07
CA ILE A 67 -10.39 -6.91 -0.16
C ILE A 67 -10.75 -7.58 1.16
N GLY A 68 -9.79 -7.72 2.09
CA GLY A 68 -10.04 -8.26 3.43
C GLY A 68 -10.28 -9.77 3.51
N LEU A 69 -9.92 -10.54 2.47
CA LEU A 69 -10.14 -12.00 2.46
C LEU A 69 -8.95 -12.82 2.98
N GLU A 70 -7.75 -12.25 3.02
CA GLU A 70 -6.51 -12.98 3.35
C GLU A 70 -6.07 -12.74 4.80
N VAL A 71 -6.09 -11.49 5.26
CA VAL A 71 -5.61 -11.07 6.59
C VAL A 71 -6.73 -10.31 7.31
N PRO A 72 -7.13 -10.74 8.53
CA PRO A 72 -8.21 -10.12 9.30
C PRO A 72 -7.72 -8.88 10.06
N HIS A 73 -7.22 -7.89 9.32
CA HIS A 73 -6.84 -6.57 9.81
C HIS A 73 -7.02 -5.57 8.67
N ALA A 74 -7.71 -4.46 8.90
CA ALA A 74 -8.09 -3.50 7.88
C ALA A 74 -6.87 -2.98 7.12
N HIS A 75 -6.90 -3.05 5.80
CA HIS A 75 -5.79 -2.59 4.97
C HIS A 75 -6.25 -2.08 3.61
N ILE A 76 -5.59 -1.02 3.17
CA ILE A 76 -5.67 -0.54 1.79
C ILE A 76 -4.43 -1.00 1.04
N HIS A 77 -4.65 -1.65 -0.10
CA HIS A 77 -3.60 -1.90 -1.08
C HIS A 77 -3.38 -0.64 -1.94
N LEU A 78 -2.13 -0.21 -2.03
CA LEU A 78 -1.65 0.80 -2.98
C LEU A 78 -0.77 0.13 -4.02
N ILE A 79 -1.23 0.06 -5.27
CA ILE A 79 -0.58 -0.73 -6.32
C ILE A 79 -0.22 0.18 -7.50
N PRO A 80 1.06 0.33 -7.86
CA PRO A 80 1.46 1.00 -9.10
C PRO A 80 0.91 0.28 -10.34
N LEU A 81 0.19 0.99 -11.20
CA LEU A 81 -0.50 0.45 -12.37
C LEU A 81 0.14 0.93 -13.67
N ARG A 82 0.48 -0.01 -14.55
CA ARG A 82 0.79 0.22 -15.97
C ARG A 82 -0.34 -0.27 -16.87
N THR A 83 -1.06 -1.30 -16.42
CA THR A 83 -2.21 -1.91 -17.07
C THR A 83 -3.27 -2.27 -16.02
N MET A 84 -4.48 -2.62 -16.46
CA MET A 84 -5.54 -3.08 -15.55
C MET A 84 -5.22 -4.43 -14.90
N ASP A 85 -4.38 -5.26 -15.51
CA ASP A 85 -4.03 -6.58 -14.95
C ASP A 85 -3.08 -6.47 -13.75
N ASP A 86 -2.45 -5.31 -13.53
CA ASP A 86 -1.54 -5.11 -12.41
C ASP A 86 -2.25 -5.23 -11.04
N ILE A 87 -3.56 -4.94 -10.97
CA ILE A 87 -4.40 -5.06 -9.76
C ILE A 87 -5.20 -6.37 -9.70
N ASN A 88 -4.90 -7.34 -10.56
CA ASN A 88 -5.56 -8.64 -10.56
C ASN A 88 -4.99 -9.54 -9.44
N PHE A 89 -5.74 -9.75 -8.36
CA PHE A 89 -5.28 -10.54 -7.22
C PHE A 89 -5.19 -12.04 -7.49
N SER A 90 -5.82 -12.54 -8.56
CA SER A 90 -5.77 -13.96 -8.95
C SER A 90 -4.49 -14.35 -9.69
N ARG A 91 -3.66 -13.38 -10.10
CA ARG A 91 -2.38 -13.69 -10.76
C ARG A 91 -1.31 -14.09 -9.75
N PRO A 92 -0.26 -14.82 -10.20
CA PRO A 92 0.90 -15.09 -9.37
C PRO A 92 1.51 -13.79 -8.84
N LYS A 93 1.80 -13.75 -7.54
CA LYS A 93 2.51 -12.63 -6.92
C LYS A 93 3.97 -12.63 -7.37
N LEU A 94 4.61 -11.46 -7.34
CA LEU A 94 6.04 -11.36 -7.58
C LEU A 94 6.80 -11.96 -6.40
N ASN A 95 7.94 -12.57 -6.69
CA ASN A 95 8.88 -13.03 -5.68
C ASN A 95 10.07 -12.06 -5.65
N MET A 96 10.04 -11.14 -4.69
CA MET A 96 11.12 -10.17 -4.48
C MET A 96 11.91 -10.58 -3.23
N SER A 97 13.23 -10.58 -3.36
CA SER A 97 14.13 -10.81 -2.23
C SER A 97 14.02 -9.69 -1.19
N SER A 98 14.48 -9.97 0.03
CA SER A 98 14.57 -8.96 1.09
C SER A 98 15.41 -7.74 0.69
N LEU A 99 16.48 -7.95 -0.08
CA LEU A 99 17.33 -6.88 -0.60
C LEU A 99 16.59 -6.00 -1.62
N GLU A 100 15.83 -6.60 -2.54
CA GLU A 100 15.01 -5.86 -3.51
C GLU A 100 13.91 -5.07 -2.81
N LEU A 101 13.22 -5.66 -1.83
CA LEU A 101 12.21 -4.96 -1.03
C LEU A 101 12.82 -3.81 -0.22
N SER A 102 14.00 -4.01 0.39
CA SER A 102 14.70 -2.94 1.12
C SER A 102 15.08 -1.79 0.19
N SER A 103 15.65 -2.10 -0.97
CA SER A 103 16.05 -1.09 -1.96
C SER A 103 14.84 -0.32 -2.49
N MET A 104 13.72 -1.01 -2.73
CA MET A 104 12.45 -0.39 -3.11
C MET A 104 11.92 0.52 -2.01
N ALA A 105 11.96 0.08 -0.75
CA ALA A 105 11.52 0.88 0.39
C ALA A 105 12.35 2.15 0.57
N GLU A 106 13.67 2.08 0.36
CA GLU A 106 14.57 3.24 0.38
C GLU A 106 14.25 4.23 -0.75
N SER A 107 14.06 3.73 -1.98
CA SER A 107 13.66 4.53 -3.13
C SER A 107 12.36 5.31 -2.86
N ILE A 108 11.31 4.61 -2.40
CA ILE A 108 10.03 5.23 -2.05
C ILE A 108 10.21 6.26 -0.93
N ARG A 109 10.98 5.91 0.11
CA ARG A 109 11.22 6.80 1.26
C ARG A 109 11.91 8.10 0.86
N SER A 110 12.81 8.07 -0.13
CA SER A 110 13.50 9.27 -0.63
C SER A 110 12.55 10.30 -1.26
N HIS A 111 11.33 9.89 -1.62
CA HIS A 111 10.31 10.73 -2.23
C HIS A 111 9.16 11.09 -1.29
N LEU A 112 9.16 10.59 -0.05
CA LEU A 112 8.18 10.96 0.96
C LEU A 112 8.45 12.38 1.45
N ILE A 113 7.44 13.24 1.30
CA ILE A 113 7.41 14.57 1.91
C ILE A 113 6.42 14.44 3.07
N LEU A 114 6.92 14.47 4.30
CA LEU A 114 6.11 14.31 5.51
C LEU A 114 5.40 15.61 5.87
#